data_AF-A0A7R7A4K4-F1
#
_entry.id   AF-A0A7R7A4K4-F1
#
_cell.length_a   1.000
_cell.length_b   1.000
_cell.length_c   1.000
_cell.angle_alpha   90.00
_cell.angle_beta   90.00
_cell.angle_gamma   90.00
#
_symmetry.space_group_name_H-M   'P 1'
#
loop_
_entity.id
_entity.type
_entity.pdbx_description
1 polymer ?
#
loop_
_entity_poly.entity_id
_entity_poly.type
_entity_poly.pdbx_seq_one_letter_code
_entity_poly.pdbx_strand_id
1 'polypeptide(L)' 'MLFKILLLAVVIGGIYYFFIKKKPLEDKETDIMVECDQCGTFVSSKEAIIKNGKYYCSKKCAGVKT' A
#
# COMPACT_ATOMS: atom_id res chain seq x y z
N MET A 1 3.83 -39.68 25.05
CA MET A 1 2.69 -38.96 24.45
C MET A 1 2.75 -37.46 24.71
N LEU A 2 3.06 -37.03 25.95
CA LEU A 2 3.21 -35.61 26.32
C LEU A 2 4.32 -34.86 25.53
N PHE A 3 5.49 -35.48 25.35
CA PHE A 3 6.62 -34.85 24.61
C PHE A 3 6.29 -34.60 23.12
N LYS A 4 5.51 -35.49 22.50
CA LYS A 4 5.07 -35.33 21.11
C LYS A 4 4.10 -34.16 20.96
N ILE A 5 3.21 -33.96 21.93
CA ILE A 5 2.25 -32.84 21.96
C ILE A 5 3.00 -31.51 22.16
N LEU A 6 4.01 -31.49 23.02
CA LEU A 6 4.82 -30.30 23.29
C LEU A 6 5.62 -29.86 22.05
N LEU A 7 6.23 -30.82 21.33
CA LEU A 7 6.88 -30.54 20.05
C LEU A 7 5.90 -29.99 19.00
N LEU A 8 4.69 -30.56 18.91
CA LEU A 8 3.68 -30.10 17.97
C LEU A 8 3.22 -28.67 18.28
N ALA A 9 3.04 -28.34 19.56
CA ALA A 9 2.66 -26.99 20.01
C ALA A 9 3.75 -25.95 19.71
N VAL A 10 5.02 -26.30 19.87
CA VAL A 10 6.16 -25.42 19.53
C VAL A 10 6.22 -25.17 18.03
N VAL A 11 6.01 -26.19 17.19
CA VAL A 11 6.00 -26.04 15.74
C VAL A 11 4.84 -25.15 15.30
N ILE A 12 3.63 -25.38 15.81
CA ILE A 12 2.45 -24.55 15.50
C ILE A 12 2.65 -23.11 15.98
N GLY A 13 3.15 -22.91 17.21
CA GLY A 13 3.45 -21.59 17.76
C GLY A 13 4.54 -20.86 16.98
N GLY A 14 5.57 -21.58 16.52
CA GLY A 14 6.64 -21.03 15.68
C GLY A 14 6.13 -20.56 14.32
N ILE A 15 5.29 -21.36 13.65
CA ILE A 15 4.65 -20.98 12.39
C ILE A 15 3.75 -19.76 12.60
N TYR A 16 2.91 -19.76 13.64
CA TYR A 16 2.04 -18.63 13.97
C TYR A 16 2.84 -17.34 14.19
N TYR A 17 3.90 -17.40 14.98
CA TYR A 17 4.76 -16.25 15.24
C TYR A 17 5.46 -15.73 13.98
N PHE A 18 5.97 -16.62 13.12
CA PHE A 18 6.71 -16.24 11.92
C PHE A 18 5.81 -15.64 10.83
N PHE A 19 4.58 -16.14 10.67
CA PHE A 19 3.67 -15.68 9.63
C PHE A 19 2.83 -14.46 10.03
N ILE A 20 2.43 -14.32 11.30
CA ILE A 20 1.56 -13.22 11.75
C ILE A 20 2.34 -12.00 12.20
N LYS A 21 3.58 -12.16 12.68
CA LYS A 21 4.41 -11.03 13.08
C LYS A 21 5.14 -10.41 11.88
N LYS A 22 4.40 -10.04 10.84
CA LYS A 22 4.89 -9.08 9.86
C LYS A 22 4.90 -7.72 10.53
N LYS A 23 6.08 -7.17 10.76
CA LYS A 23 6.23 -5.77 11.17
C LYS A 23 5.56 -4.93 10.07
N PRO A 24 4.73 -3.92 10.39
CA PRO A 24 4.33 -2.97 9.37
C PRO A 24 5.62 -2.45 8.76
N LEU A 25 5.78 -2.66 7.46
CA LEU A 25 6.81 -1.96 6.70
C LEU A 25 6.52 -0.49 6.99
N GLU A 26 7.45 0.22 7.60
CA GLU A 26 7.37 1.68 7.63
C GLU A 26 7.34 2.10 6.16
N ASP A 27 6.16 2.47 5.69
CA ASP A 27 5.99 3.23 4.47
C ASP A 27 6.76 4.52 4.69
N LYS A 28 8.05 4.51 4.33
CA LYS A 28 8.78 5.75 4.08
C LYS A 28 7.91 6.48 3.08
N GLU A 29 7.27 7.55 3.53
CA GLU A 29 6.40 8.39 2.71
C GLU A 29 7.22 9.06 1.62
N THR A 30 7.64 8.29 0.63
CA THR A 30 8.21 8.82 -0.60
C THR A 30 7.04 9.33 -1.39
N ASP A 31 6.84 10.64 -1.33
CA ASP A 31 5.87 11.30 -2.18
C ASP A 31 6.34 11.21 -3.64
N ILE A 32 5.79 10.26 -4.38
CA ILE A 32 6.10 10.09 -5.80
C ILE A 32 5.31 11.14 -6.60
N MET A 33 6.00 11.82 -7.50
CA MET A 33 5.36 12.75 -8.43
C MET A 33 4.92 12.01 -9.69
N VAL A 34 3.68 12.23 -10.09
CA VAL A 34 3.07 11.63 -11.28
C VAL A 34 2.68 12.73 -12.27
N GLU A 35 2.79 12.44 -13.56
CA GLU A 35 2.48 13.41 -14.62
C GLU A 35 0.97 13.47 -14.88
N CYS A 36 0.43 14.70 -14.99
CA CYS A 36 -0.95 14.92 -15.37
C CYS A 36 -1.18 14.63 -16.86
N ASP A 37 -2.11 13.73 -17.17
CA ASP A 37 -2.42 13.29 -18.53
C ASP A 37 -2.98 14.40 -19.45
N GLN A 38 -3.41 15.55 -18.91
CA GLN A 38 -3.99 16.65 -19.69
C GLN A 38 -3.03 17.83 -19.93
N CYS A 39 -2.15 18.12 -18.97
CA CYS A 39 -1.32 19.34 -19.03
C CYS A 39 0.17 19.08 -18.79
N GLY A 40 0.58 17.84 -18.53
CA GLY A 40 1.99 17.49 -18.30
C GLY A 40 2.57 18.01 -16.98
N THR A 41 1.77 18.66 -16.13
CA THR A 41 2.23 19.11 -14.82
C THR A 41 2.43 17.91 -13.90
N PHE A 42 3.55 17.86 -13.19
CA PHE A 42 3.79 16.86 -12.17
C PHE A 42 3.07 17.23 -10.88
N VAL A 43 2.28 16.29 -10.36
CA VAL A 43 1.52 16.42 -9.10
C VAL A 43 1.92 15.28 -8.17
N SER A 44 1.89 15.53 -6.86
CA SER A 44 2.04 14.46 -5.86
C SER A 44 1.01 13.36 -6.13
N SER A 45 1.44 12.11 -6.11
CA SER A 45 0.54 10.95 -6.21
C SER A 45 -0.51 10.90 -5.11
N LYS A 46 -0.24 11.51 -3.95
CA LYS A 46 -1.20 11.63 -2.85
C LYS A 46 -2.28 12.67 -3.15
N GLU A 47 -1.96 13.69 -3.95
CA GLU A 47 -2.87 14.79 -4.30
C GLU A 47 -3.52 14.62 -5.69
N ALA A 48 -2.98 13.72 -6.52
CA ALA A 48 -3.44 13.48 -7.87
C ALA A 48 -4.86 12.89 -7.87
N ILE A 49 -5.72 13.43 -8.73
CA ILE A 49 -7.04 12.85 -8.98
C ILE A 49 -6.88 11.70 -9.97
N ILE A 50 -7.32 10.51 -9.60
CA ILE A 50 -7.28 9.33 -10.47
C ILE A 50 -8.65 9.16 -11.14
N LYS A 51 -8.69 9.19 -12.47
CA LYS A 51 -9.91 8.92 -13.25
C LYS A 51 -9.57 8.05 -14.46
N ASN A 52 -10.28 6.94 -14.64
CA ASN A 52 -10.03 5.99 -15.73
C ASN A 52 -8.58 5.52 -15.83
N GLY A 53 -7.89 5.33 -14.69
CA GLY A 53 -6.48 4.91 -14.65
C GLY A 53 -5.46 5.98 -15.04
N LYS A 54 -5.88 7.23 -15.23
CA LYS A 54 -5.02 8.38 -15.51
C LYS A 54 -4.95 9.32 -14.32
N TYR A 55 -3.82 10.01 -14.17
CA TYR A 55 -3.57 10.99 -13.11
C TYR A 55 -3.83 12.40 -13.61
N TYR A 56 -4.46 13.23 -12.76
CA TYR A 56 -4.81 14.61 -13.08
C TYR A 56 -4.47 15.55 -11.93
N CYS A 57 -3.91 16.72 -12.24
CA CYS A 57 -3.50 17.71 -11.24
C CYS A 57 -4.68 18.49 -10.60
N SER A 58 -5.86 18.48 -11.21
CA SER A 58 -7.01 19.28 -10.73
C SER A 58 -8.34 18.75 -11.26
N LYS A 59 -9.45 19.11 -10.58
CA LYS A 59 -10.81 18.75 -11.00
C LYS A 59 -11.13 19.22 -12.42
N LYS A 60 -10.58 20.38 -12.82
CA LYS A 60 -10.68 20.92 -14.18
C LYS A 60 -10.06 19.98 -15.20
N CYS A 61 -8.85 19.48 -14.94
CA CYS A 61 -8.16 18.51 -15.81
C CYS A 61 -8.85 17.14 -15.79
N ALA A 62 -9.34 16.70 -14.63
CA ALA A 62 -10.08 15.45 -14.51
C ALA A 62 -11.50 15.52 -15.12
N GLY A 63 -11.99 16.71 -15.48
CA GLY A 63 -13.37 16.91 -15.95
C GLY A 63 -14.41 16.44 -14.94
N VAL A 64 -14.16 16.66 -13.64
CA VAL A 64 -15.09 16.35 -12.54
C VAL A 64 -15.77 17.65 -12.15
N LYS A 65 -17.11 17.70 -12.18
CA LYS A 65 -17.87 18.88 -11.75
C LYS A 65 -17.69 19.09 -10.24
N THR A 66 -17.61 20.36 -9.83
CA THR A 66 -17.43 20.81 -8.44
C THR A 66 -18.53 20.29 -7.53
#